data_AF-A0A4U8UQM2-F1
#
_entry.id   AF-A0A4U8UQM2-F1
#
_cell.length_a   1.000
_cell.length_b   1.000
_cell.length_c   1.000
_cell.angle_alpha   90.00
_cell.angle_beta   90.00
_cell.angle_gamma   90.00
#
_symmetry.space_group_name_H-M   'P 1'
#
loop_
_entity.id
_entity.type
_entity.pdbx_description
1 polymer ?
#
loop_
_entity_poly.entity_id
_entity_poly.type
_entity_poly.pdbx_seq_one_letter_code
_entity_poly.pdbx_strand_id
1 'polypeptide(L)' 'MTLCEKDVSVFLSGPLSNNSISGLRNLQAFFGMVFNLTQEVNKDSEEDDSTTKGSNNRVRLTGMGVGFSNLNKVIL' A
#
# COMPACT_ATOMS: atom_id res chain seq x y z
N MET A 1 -3.80 6.29 3.08
CA MET A 1 -4.21 4.99 2.50
C MET A 1 -5.30 4.35 3.33
N THR A 2 -5.02 3.94 4.57
CA THR A 2 -5.97 3.20 5.42
C THR A 2 -7.02 4.07 6.10
N LEU A 3 -6.63 5.20 6.71
CA LEU A 3 -7.56 6.10 7.43
C LEU A 3 -8.13 7.22 6.56
N CYS A 4 -7.85 7.24 5.26
CA CYS A 4 -8.43 8.25 4.36
C CYS A 4 -9.92 7.96 4.09
N GLU A 5 -10.53 8.81 3.28
CA GLU A 5 -11.86 8.59 2.70
C GLU A 5 -12.00 7.18 2.08
N LYS A 6 -13.23 6.71 1.91
CA LYS A 6 -13.54 5.40 1.33
C LYS A 6 -13.25 5.38 -0.17
N ASP A 7 -11.97 5.39 -0.51
CA ASP A 7 -11.47 5.35 -1.87
C ASP A 7 -10.41 4.26 -2.04
N VAL A 8 -10.27 3.78 -3.27
CA VAL A 8 -9.26 2.81 -3.65
C VAL A 8 -7.94 3.54 -3.83
N SER A 9 -6.95 3.10 -3.07
CA SER A 9 -5.61 3.64 -3.17
C SER A 9 -4.63 2.55 -3.57
N VAL A 10 -3.61 2.94 -4.33
CA VAL A 10 -2.56 2.06 -4.83
C VAL A 10 -1.22 2.61 -4.38
N PHE A 11 -0.38 1.76 -3.81
CA PHE A 11 0.92 2.12 -3.28
C PHE A 11 1.96 1.13 -3.79
N LEU A 12 3.03 1.65 -4.39
CA LEU A 12 4.15 0.84 -4.82
C LEU A 12 5.23 0.87 -3.74
N SER A 13 5.41 -0.26 -3.07
CA SER A 13 6.46 -0.44 -2.08
C SER A 13 7.63 -1.21 -2.70
N GLY A 14 8.83 -0.98 -2.16
CA GLY A 14 9.93 -1.94 -2.31
C GLY A 14 9.64 -3.25 -1.58
N PRO A 15 10.65 -4.12 -1.36
CA PRO A 15 10.44 -5.40 -0.71
C PRO A 15 9.81 -5.23 0.67
N LEU A 16 8.73 -5.98 0.93
CA LEU A 16 8.04 -5.94 2.21
C LEU A 16 8.88 -6.63 3.28
N SER A 17 9.24 -5.88 4.31
CA SER A 17 9.86 -6.44 5.52
C SER A 17 8.84 -7.23 6.35
N ASN A 18 9.31 -8.16 7.19
CA ASN A 18 8.44 -8.88 8.13
C ASN A 18 7.66 -7.93 9.06
N ASN A 19 8.24 -6.78 9.42
CA ASN A 19 7.56 -5.76 10.22
C ASN A 19 6.37 -5.16 9.47
N SER A 20 6.54 -4.85 8.19
CA SER A 20 5.48 -4.32 7.33
C SER A 20 4.32 -5.31 7.21
N ILE A 21 4.61 -6.61 7.08
CA ILE A 21 3.59 -7.66 7.01
C ILE A 21 2.80 -7.75 8.32
N SER A 22 3.48 -7.73 9.47
CA SER A 22 2.82 -7.72 10.77
C SER A 22 1.93 -6.48 10.96
N GLY A 23 2.38 -5.32 10.49
CA GLY A 23 1.57 -4.09 10.47
C GLY A 23 0.30 -4.23 9.64
N LEU A 24 0.39 -4.81 8.44
CA LEU A 24 -0.78 -5.06 7.58
C LEU A 24 -1.77 -6.04 8.21
N ARG A 25 -1.28 -7.07 8.91
CA ARG A 25 -2.13 -8.01 9.68
C ARG A 25 -2.87 -7.30 10.81
N ASN A 26 -2.19 -6.42 11.55
CA ASN A 26 -2.83 -5.64 12.60
C ASN A 26 -3.89 -4.70 12.00
N LEU A 27 -3.61 -4.05 10.88
CA LEU A 27 -4.56 -3.19 10.19
C LEU A 27 -5.81 -3.98 9.73
N GLN A 28 -5.62 -5.21 9.23
CA GLN A 28 -6.73 -6.10 8.92
C GLN A 28 -7.54 -6.47 10.18
N ALA A 29 -6.88 -6.80 11.30
CA ALA A 29 -7.55 -7.19 12.53
C ALA A 29 -8.35 -6.03 13.19
N PHE A 30 -7.80 -4.82 13.20
CA PHE A 30 -8.44 -3.66 13.83
C PHE A 30 -9.50 -3.01 12.95
N PHE A 31 -9.24 -2.87 11.66
CA PHE A 31 -10.11 -2.12 10.74
C PHE A 31 -10.93 -3.00 9.79
N GLY A 32 -10.71 -4.32 9.79
CA GLY A 32 -11.36 -5.23 8.84
C GLY A 32 -10.93 -5.01 7.39
N MET A 33 -9.85 -4.26 7.16
CA MET A 33 -9.39 -3.90 5.81
C MET A 33 -8.78 -5.10 5.09
N VAL A 34 -9.14 -5.26 3.81
CA VAL A 34 -8.53 -6.23 2.90
C VAL A 34 -7.54 -5.52 1.99
N PHE A 35 -6.32 -6.04 1.94
CA PHE A 35 -5.26 -5.54 1.07
C PHE A 35 -4.98 -6.56 -0.04
N ASN A 36 -4.91 -6.08 -1.28
CA ASN A 36 -4.44 -6.88 -2.41
C ASN A 36 -2.96 -6.58 -2.66
N LEU A 37 -2.12 -7.61 -2.58
CA LEU A 37 -0.68 -7.53 -2.78
C LEU A 37 -0.34 -8.21 -4.10
N THR A 38 0.13 -7.44 -5.07
CA THR A 38 0.61 -7.94 -6.36
C THR A 38 2.10 -7.68 -6.46
N GLN A 39 2.90 -8.70 -6.74
CA GLN A 39 4.32 -8.53 -7.01
C GLN A 39 4.49 -8.01 -8.44
N GLU A 40 5.13 -6.85 -8.59
CA GLU A 40 5.50 -6.35 -9.91
C GLU A 40 6.88 -6.92 -10.25
N VAL A 41 6.86 -8.04 -10.96
CA VAL A 41 8.04 -8.54 -11.66
C VAL A 41 8.10 -7.77 -12.96
N ASN A 42 9.12 -6.92 -13.14
CA ASN A 42 9.38 -6.28 -14.44
C ASN A 42 9.58 -7.39 -15.47
N LYS A 43 8.56 -7.64 -16.31
CA LYS A 43 8.68 -8.55 -17.46
C LYS A 43 9.38 -7.89 -18.65
N ASP A 44 9.57 -6.58 -18.61
CA ASP A 44 10.14 -5.77 -19.68
C ASP A 44 11.51 -5.21 -19.26
N SER A 45 12.54 -6.05 -19.23
CA SER A 45 13.92 -5.58 -19.06
C SER A 45 14.86 -6.40 -19.92
N GLU A 46 14.61 -6.38 -21.23
CA GLU A 46 15.65 -6.58 -22.24
C GLU A 46 16.16 -5.25 -22.85
N GLU A 47 15.61 -4.07 -22.50
CA GLU A 47 16.12 -2.82 -23.05
C GLU A 47 16.32 -1.73 -21.97
N ASP A 48 17.56 -1.22 -22.00
CA ASP A 48 18.15 -0.05 -21.36
C ASP A 48 17.20 0.96 -20.70
N ASP A 49 17.39 1.18 -19.39
CA ASP A 49 17.51 2.52 -18.81
C ASP A 49 17.96 2.43 -17.34
N SER A 50 19.28 2.41 -17.17
CA SER A 50 20.02 2.18 -15.93
C SER A 50 20.09 3.37 -14.97
N THR A 51 19.04 4.19 -14.81
CA THR A 51 19.19 5.45 -14.02
C THR A 51 18.04 5.86 -13.11
N THR A 52 16.93 5.12 -12.95
CA THR A 52 15.86 5.59 -12.02
C THR A 52 15.07 4.51 -11.25
N LYS A 53 15.27 3.21 -11.53
CA LYS A 53 14.43 2.17 -10.93
C LYS A 53 15.18 1.40 -9.83
N GLY A 54 15.06 1.84 -8.58
CA GLY A 54 15.52 1.05 -7.42
C GLY A 54 14.86 -0.34 -7.34
N SER A 55 15.46 -1.26 -6.57
CA SER A 55 15.11 -2.68 -6.31
C SER A 55 14.08 -3.34 -7.24
N ASN A 56 14.50 -4.39 -7.95
CA ASN A 56 13.68 -5.22 -8.85
C ASN A 56 12.51 -5.94 -8.16
N ASN A 57 12.50 -6.01 -6.82
CA ASN A 57 11.44 -6.66 -6.06
C ASN A 57 10.46 -5.61 -5.52
N ARG A 58 9.52 -5.19 -6.37
CA ARG A 58 8.48 -4.22 -5.99
C ARG A 58 7.16 -4.92 -5.75
N VAL A 59 6.43 -4.44 -4.74
CA VAL A 59 5.10 -4.94 -4.41
C VAL A 59 4.10 -3.79 -4.54
N ARG A 60 3.10 -3.99 -5.39
CA ARG A 60 1.93 -3.12 -5.50
C ARG A 60 0.91 -3.54 -4.43
N LEU A 61 0.67 -2.65 -3.48
CA LEU A 61 -0.36 -2.76 -2.46
C LEU A 61 -1.58 -1.96 -2.90
N THR A 62 -2.73 -2.61 -3.01
CA THR A 62 -4.02 -1.95 -3.28
C THR A 62 -4.93 -2.16 -2.07
N GLY A 63 -5.57 -1.09 -1.61
CA GLY A 63 -6.47 -1.15 -0.46
C GLY A 63 -7.49 -0.01 -0.47
N MET A 64 -8.63 -0.26 0.17
CA MET A 64 -9.70 0.73 0.33
C MET A 64 -9.61 1.41 1.69
N GLY A 65 -9.67 2.74 1.73
CA GLY A 65 -9.70 3.47 2.99
C GLY A 65 -10.95 3.18 3.83
N VAL A 66 -10.83 3.29 5.16
CA VAL A 66 -11.91 3.07 6.13
C VAL A 66 -12.94 4.21 6.11
N GLY A 67 -12.55 5.40 5.64
CA GLY A 67 -13.37 6.61 5.71
C GLY A 67 -13.33 7.30 7.06
N PHE A 68 -12.16 7.31 7.72
CA PHE A 68 -12.06 7.94 9.03
C PHE A 68 -12.09 9.46 8.87
N SER A 69 -13.02 10.11 9.58
CA SER A 69 -13.07 11.56 9.76
C SER A 69 -12.73 11.89 11.20
N ASN A 70 -12.02 13.00 11.42
CA ASN A 70 -11.63 13.42 12.75
C ASN A 70 -12.86 13.82 13.58
N LEU A 71 -13.25 12.95 14.52
CA LEU A 71 -14.39 13.15 15.41
C LEU A 71 -14.21 14.34 16.39
N ASN A 72 -12.97 14.75 16.65
CA ASN A 72 -12.67 15.89 17.52
C ASN A 72 -12.73 17.23 16.80
N LYS A 73 -12.92 17.24 15.47
CA LYS A 73 -13.06 18.48 14.71
C LYS A 73 -14.49 19.00 14.89
N VAL A 74 -14.66 20.00 15.74
CA VAL A 74 -15.91 20.76 15.85
C VAL A 74 -16.11 21.50 14.53
N ILE A 75 -17.18 21.14 13.81
CA ILE A 75 -17.63 21.87 12.63
C ILE A 75 -18.58 22.95 13.17
N LEU A 76 -18.06 24.17 13.33
CA LEU A 76 -18.84 25.37 13.68
C LEU A 76 -19.54 25.92 12.44
#